data_AF-A0A841DLA4-F1
#
_entry.id   AF-A0A841DLA4-F1
#
_cell.length_a   1.000
_cell.length_b   1.000
_cell.length_c   1.000
_cell.angle_alpha   90.00
_cell.angle_beta   90.00
_cell.angle_gamma   90.00
#
_symmetry.space_group_name_H-M   'P 1'
#
loop_
_entity.id
_entity.type
_entity.pdbx_description
1 polymer ?
#
loop_
_entity_poly.entity_id
_entity_poly.type
_entity_poly.pdbx_seq_one_letter_code
_entity_poly.pdbx_strand_id
1 'polypeptide(L)'
;MLTTSASVRFTVWTNAMLTGACDPDTAAQKILGDDVGHHVAGLAGHPEPATLPVALNLLRAAGTTQAHLALPVPGDPIGLAGPPPFNEAALETGEAVVLTGPEIGLIPAYVGPAVQWSVLPAASPLPADFGEADRALRLALIDAAESLAALDVARWKPEVADALIDIRKIGRGSGDELAPGYEPRAVKAAATARRCLAIADAALEDDGAAVTGAEADARRRALLDLAAAARRALVAACAPPPLT
;
A
#
# COMPACT_ATOMS: atom_id res chain seq x y z
N MET A 1 -1.59 4.86 -8.60
CA MET A 1 -1.15 5.64 -7.42
C MET A 1 -1.43 4.84 -6.16
N LEU A 2 -0.41 4.56 -5.36
CA LEU A 2 -0.53 3.77 -4.12
C LEU A 2 -1.20 4.52 -2.97
N THR A 3 -1.47 5.80 -3.15
CA THR A 3 -2.24 6.63 -2.23
C THR A 3 -3.61 6.02 -1.97
N THR A 4 -4.31 5.50 -2.97
CA THR A 4 -5.64 4.89 -2.83
C THR A 4 -5.62 3.38 -3.09
N SER A 5 -4.50 2.72 -2.80
CA SER A 5 -4.30 1.29 -3.05
C SER A 5 -5.44 0.46 -2.45
N ALA A 6 -6.09 -0.33 -3.31
CA ALA A 6 -7.10 -1.29 -2.89
C ALA A 6 -6.50 -2.33 -1.94
N SER A 7 -5.21 -2.67 -2.10
CA SER A 7 -4.49 -3.62 -1.25
C SER A 7 -4.30 -3.11 0.18
N VAL A 8 -4.06 -1.81 0.37
CA VAL A 8 -4.01 -1.20 1.71
C VAL A 8 -5.36 -1.37 2.41
N ARG A 9 -6.46 -0.99 1.75
CA ARG A 9 -7.81 -1.09 2.33
C ARG A 9 -8.17 -2.55 2.61
N PHE A 10 -7.94 -3.45 1.65
CA PHE A 10 -8.19 -4.87 1.79
C PHE A 10 -7.46 -5.44 3.01
N THR A 11 -6.16 -5.14 3.15
CA THR A 11 -5.36 -5.63 4.28
C THR A 11 -5.92 -5.17 5.62
N VAL A 12 -6.08 -3.86 5.81
CA VAL A 12 -6.37 -3.32 7.16
C VAL A 12 -7.79 -3.65 7.62
N TRP A 13 -8.76 -3.64 6.71
CA TRP A 13 -10.16 -3.95 7.02
C TRP A 13 -10.42 -5.45 7.13
N THR A 14 -9.68 -6.28 6.41
CA THR A 14 -9.69 -7.74 6.67
C THR A 14 -9.16 -8.02 8.07
N ASN A 15 -8.04 -7.42 8.48
CA ASN A 15 -7.53 -7.58 9.84
C ASN A 15 -8.53 -7.12 10.91
N ALA A 16 -9.16 -5.95 10.74
CA ALA A 16 -10.18 -5.47 11.69
C ALA A 16 -11.41 -6.39 11.78
N MET A 17 -11.82 -7.02 10.67
CA MET A 17 -12.87 -8.03 10.69
C MET A 17 -12.43 -9.30 11.42
N LEU A 18 -11.21 -9.77 11.16
CA LEU A 18 -10.66 -11.00 11.77
C LEU A 18 -10.47 -10.86 13.29
N THR A 19 -10.13 -9.66 13.77
CA THR A 19 -10.05 -9.35 15.21
C THR A 19 -11.40 -9.00 15.85
N GLY A 20 -12.50 -9.00 15.09
CA GLY A 20 -13.84 -8.71 15.57
C GLY A 20 -14.13 -7.22 15.82
N ALA A 21 -13.28 -6.31 15.34
CA ALA A 21 -13.47 -4.87 15.47
C ALA A 21 -14.54 -4.31 14.51
N CYS A 22 -14.91 -5.06 13.47
CA CYS A 22 -16.07 -4.77 12.60
C CYS A 22 -16.65 -6.05 11.98
N ASP A 23 -17.87 -5.97 11.45
CA ASP A 23 -18.50 -7.05 10.71
C ASP A 23 -18.03 -7.12 9.23
N PRO A 24 -18.23 -8.25 8.53
CA PRO A 24 -17.80 -8.42 7.14
C PRO A 24 -18.41 -7.42 6.14
N ASP A 25 -19.63 -6.94 6.36
CA ASP A 25 -20.28 -5.98 5.45
C ASP A 25 -19.66 -4.59 5.61
N THR A 26 -19.40 -4.17 6.85
CA THR A 26 -18.63 -2.95 7.14
C THR A 26 -17.23 -3.01 6.53
N ALA A 27 -16.51 -4.13 6.72
CA ALA A 27 -15.20 -4.32 6.12
C ALA A 27 -15.28 -4.25 4.58
N ALA A 28 -16.24 -4.94 3.96
CA ALA A 28 -16.45 -4.90 2.51
C ALA A 28 -16.71 -3.48 1.98
N GLN A 29 -17.57 -2.70 2.64
CA GLN A 29 -17.85 -1.32 2.27
C GLN A 29 -16.58 -0.45 2.32
N LYS A 30 -15.76 -0.64 3.35
CA LYS A 30 -14.52 0.11 3.52
C LYS A 30 -13.41 -0.32 2.58
N ILE A 31 -13.37 -1.59 2.20
CA ILE A 31 -12.47 -2.11 1.15
C ILE A 31 -12.87 -1.54 -0.21
N LEU A 32 -14.17 -1.47 -0.52
CA LEU A 32 -14.68 -0.88 -1.74
C LEU A 32 -14.21 0.59 -1.86
N GLY A 33 -14.37 1.38 -0.81
CA GLY A 33 -13.97 2.80 -0.84
C GLY A 33 -14.71 3.55 -1.96
N ASP A 34 -13.95 4.19 -2.85
CA ASP A 34 -14.49 4.94 -3.98
C ASP A 34 -14.59 4.12 -5.28
N ASP A 35 -14.16 2.85 -5.28
CA ASP A 35 -14.25 1.97 -6.44
C ASP A 35 -15.71 1.54 -6.70
N VAL A 36 -16.06 1.24 -7.95
CA VAL A 36 -17.47 0.90 -8.29
C VAL A 36 -17.82 -0.57 -8.01
N GLY A 37 -16.82 -1.42 -7.80
CA GLY A 37 -17.05 -2.84 -7.53
C GLY A 37 -15.77 -3.65 -7.40
N HIS A 38 -15.80 -4.65 -6.52
CA HIS A 38 -14.70 -5.57 -6.29
C HIS A 38 -15.19 -7.01 -6.40
N HIS A 39 -14.43 -7.85 -7.11
CA HIS A 39 -14.73 -9.28 -7.24
C HIS A 39 -13.48 -10.12 -7.00
N VAL A 40 -13.60 -11.24 -6.28
CA VAL A 40 -12.49 -12.14 -5.95
C VAL A 40 -12.69 -13.47 -6.66
N ALA A 41 -11.78 -13.79 -7.58
CA ALA A 41 -11.79 -15.04 -8.35
C ALA A 41 -10.75 -16.04 -7.80
N GLY A 42 -11.04 -17.33 -7.96
CA GLY A 42 -10.14 -18.41 -7.55
C GLY A 42 -10.27 -18.84 -6.08
N LEU A 43 -11.36 -18.47 -5.39
CA LEU A 43 -11.63 -18.94 -4.04
C LEU A 43 -12.05 -20.42 -4.05
N ALA A 44 -11.48 -21.21 -3.14
CA ALA A 44 -11.79 -22.64 -3.03
C ALA A 44 -13.29 -22.87 -2.77
N GLY A 45 -13.91 -23.77 -3.54
CA GLY A 45 -15.34 -24.08 -3.41
C GLY A 45 -16.29 -23.00 -3.94
N HIS A 46 -15.78 -21.93 -4.57
CA HIS A 46 -16.60 -20.86 -5.15
C HIS A 46 -16.14 -20.57 -6.60
N PRO A 47 -16.75 -21.22 -7.61
CA PRO A 47 -16.25 -21.20 -9.00
C PRO A 47 -16.39 -19.84 -9.69
N GLU A 48 -17.43 -19.07 -9.34
CA GLU A 48 -17.65 -17.73 -9.88
C GLU A 48 -16.89 -16.66 -9.06
N PRO A 49 -16.56 -15.49 -9.64
CA PRO A 49 -16.01 -14.38 -8.87
C PRO A 49 -16.96 -13.95 -7.74
N ALA A 50 -16.48 -13.95 -6.50
CA ALA A 50 -17.25 -13.59 -5.31
C ALA A 50 -17.25 -12.07 -5.09
N THR A 51 -18.37 -11.52 -4.60
CA THR A 51 -18.42 -10.15 -4.06
C THR A 51 -17.59 -10.05 -2.77
N LEU A 52 -17.20 -8.84 -2.36
CA LEU A 52 -16.38 -8.65 -1.14
C LEU A 52 -16.98 -9.30 0.12
N PRO A 53 -18.27 -9.13 0.49
CA PRO A 53 -18.83 -9.78 1.67
C PRO A 53 -18.74 -11.31 1.62
N VAL A 54 -18.97 -11.89 0.44
CA VAL A 54 -18.87 -13.34 0.23
C VAL A 54 -17.42 -13.80 0.34
N ALA A 55 -16.49 -13.10 -0.32
CA ALA A 55 -15.07 -13.39 -0.28
C ALA A 55 -14.50 -13.34 1.15
N LEU A 56 -14.80 -12.28 1.91
CA LEU A 56 -14.33 -12.14 3.29
C LEU A 56 -14.82 -13.29 4.19
N ASN A 57 -16.08 -13.71 4.02
CA ASN A 57 -16.62 -14.86 4.75
C ASN A 57 -15.94 -16.18 4.37
N LEU A 58 -15.69 -16.40 3.08
CA LEU A 58 -14.97 -17.58 2.59
C LEU A 58 -13.53 -17.62 3.08
N LEU A 59 -12.81 -16.50 3.05
CA LEU A 59 -11.45 -16.38 3.56
C LEU A 59 -11.38 -16.68 5.06
N ARG A 60 -12.32 -16.16 5.84
CA ARG A 60 -12.44 -16.48 7.27
C ARG A 60 -12.74 -17.97 7.50
N ALA A 61 -13.67 -18.54 6.75
CA ALA A 61 -14.01 -19.97 6.84
C ALA A 61 -12.84 -20.89 6.43
N ALA A 62 -11.97 -20.42 5.53
CA ALA A 62 -10.73 -21.09 5.16
C ALA A 62 -9.61 -20.97 6.20
N GLY A 63 -9.86 -20.32 7.34
CA GLY A 63 -8.90 -20.23 8.45
C GLY A 63 -7.92 -19.06 8.34
N THR A 64 -8.24 -18.02 7.57
CA THR A 64 -7.42 -16.80 7.54
C THR A 64 -7.36 -16.18 8.93
N THR A 65 -6.16 -15.93 9.44
CA THR A 65 -5.94 -15.30 10.75
C THR A 65 -5.37 -13.89 10.64
N GLN A 66 -4.64 -13.61 9.56
CA GLN A 66 -3.97 -12.34 9.33
C GLN A 66 -3.91 -12.02 7.83
N ALA A 67 -3.97 -10.73 7.51
CA ALA A 67 -3.66 -10.19 6.19
C ALA A 67 -2.43 -9.28 6.27
N HIS A 68 -1.52 -9.45 5.32
CA HIS A 68 -0.28 -8.67 5.22
C HIS A 68 -0.24 -7.92 3.91
N LEU A 69 0.15 -6.66 3.96
CA LEU A 69 0.33 -5.84 2.76
C LEU A 69 1.69 -6.15 2.12
N ALA A 70 1.73 -6.26 0.79
CA ALA A 70 2.97 -6.25 0.03
C ALA A 70 2.93 -5.12 -1.01
N LEU A 71 4.02 -4.36 -1.11
CA LEU A 71 4.16 -3.24 -2.06
C LEU A 71 5.49 -3.34 -2.83
N PRO A 72 5.72 -4.46 -3.52
CA PRO A 72 7.02 -4.76 -4.11
C PRO A 72 7.35 -3.80 -5.27
N VAL A 73 8.65 -3.57 -5.48
CA VAL A 73 9.21 -2.97 -6.70
C VAL A 73 10.45 -3.76 -7.12
N PRO A 74 10.90 -3.64 -8.40
CA PRO A 74 12.16 -4.25 -8.81
C PRO A 74 13.31 -3.89 -7.86
N GLY A 75 13.95 -4.91 -7.27
CA GLY A 75 15.04 -4.75 -6.30
C GLY A 75 14.62 -4.63 -4.82
N ASP A 76 13.32 -4.46 -4.53
CA ASP A 76 12.79 -4.38 -3.16
C ASP A 76 11.43 -5.12 -3.06
N PRO A 77 11.44 -6.46 -2.90
CA PRO A 77 10.22 -7.28 -2.87
C PRO A 77 9.54 -7.27 -1.48
N ILE A 78 9.38 -6.08 -0.88
CA ILE A 78 8.87 -5.94 0.49
C ILE A 78 7.46 -6.55 0.65
N GLY A 79 7.30 -7.36 1.70
CA GLY A 79 6.05 -8.05 2.02
C GLY A 79 5.82 -9.35 1.26
N LEU A 80 6.76 -9.77 0.40
CA LEU A 80 6.68 -11.04 -0.33
C LEU A 80 7.60 -12.11 0.28
N ALA A 81 7.16 -13.37 0.28
CA ALA A 81 7.95 -14.53 0.69
C ALA A 81 7.92 -15.70 -0.32
N GLY A 82 7.34 -15.51 -1.50
CA GLY A 82 7.15 -16.55 -2.51
C GLY A 82 5.74 -17.15 -2.48
N PRO A 83 5.49 -18.18 -3.31
CA PRO A 83 6.39 -18.76 -4.32
C PRO A 83 6.59 -17.83 -5.54
N PRO A 84 7.51 -18.14 -6.49
CA PRO A 84 7.84 -17.27 -7.61
C PRO A 84 6.62 -16.78 -8.44
N PRO A 85 5.62 -17.60 -8.78
CA PRO A 85 4.47 -17.13 -9.55
C PRO A 85 3.69 -15.99 -8.87
N PHE A 86 3.54 -16.05 -7.54
CA PHE A 86 2.88 -14.97 -6.80
C PHE A 86 3.76 -13.72 -6.73
N ASN A 87 5.06 -13.90 -6.51
CA ASN A 87 5.99 -12.76 -6.46
C ASN A 87 6.07 -12.03 -7.80
N GLU A 88 6.10 -12.76 -8.91
CA GLU A 88 6.13 -12.21 -10.27
C GLU A 88 4.87 -11.38 -10.54
N ALA A 89 3.68 -11.95 -10.25
CA ALA A 89 2.41 -11.23 -10.40
C ALA A 89 2.33 -9.99 -9.49
N ALA A 90 2.78 -10.12 -8.23
CA ALA A 90 2.81 -8.99 -7.30
C ALA A 90 3.79 -7.89 -7.73
N LEU A 91 4.95 -8.25 -8.30
CA LEU A 91 5.93 -7.31 -8.84
C LEU A 91 5.42 -6.58 -10.08
N GLU A 92 4.71 -7.29 -10.97
CA GLU A 92 4.10 -6.71 -12.16
C GLU A 92 3.01 -5.68 -11.79
N THR A 93 2.15 -6.02 -10.83
CA THR A 93 1.11 -5.11 -10.33
C THR A 93 1.67 -4.01 -9.41
N GLY A 94 2.75 -4.29 -8.67
CA GLY A 94 3.34 -3.40 -7.66
C GLY A 94 2.64 -3.40 -6.30
N GLU A 95 1.65 -4.28 -6.10
CA GLU A 95 0.93 -4.46 -4.85
C GLU A 95 0.28 -5.85 -4.76
N ALA A 96 0.13 -6.34 -3.52
CA ALA A 96 -0.59 -7.58 -3.21
C ALA A 96 -1.05 -7.61 -1.74
N VAL A 97 -1.92 -8.56 -1.43
CA VAL A 97 -2.28 -8.95 -0.05
C VAL A 97 -1.90 -10.40 0.16
N VAL A 98 -1.21 -10.72 1.27
CA VAL A 98 -0.86 -12.10 1.64
C VAL A 98 -1.68 -12.51 2.86
N LEU A 99 -2.29 -13.69 2.84
CA LEU A 99 -3.17 -14.20 3.90
C LEU A 99 -2.52 -15.36 4.64
N THR A 100 -2.35 -15.22 5.96
CA THR A 100 -1.83 -16.28 6.84
C THR A 100 -2.94 -17.26 7.23
N GLY A 101 -2.64 -18.55 7.21
CA GLY A 101 -3.58 -19.65 7.49
C GLY A 101 -3.82 -20.51 6.26
N PRO A 102 -4.49 -19.98 5.21
CA PRO A 102 -4.70 -20.71 3.96
C PRO A 102 -3.51 -20.71 2.99
N GLU A 103 -2.41 -20.00 3.29
CA GLU A 103 -1.22 -19.88 2.40
C GLU A 103 -1.58 -19.42 0.98
N ILE A 104 -2.39 -18.36 0.90
CA ILE A 104 -2.81 -17.72 -0.35
C ILE A 104 -2.55 -16.23 -0.32
N GLY A 105 -2.42 -15.63 -1.49
CA GLY A 105 -2.34 -14.20 -1.69
C GLY A 105 -3.33 -13.73 -2.75
N LEU A 106 -3.61 -12.44 -2.72
CA LEU A 106 -4.53 -11.76 -3.61
C LEU A 106 -3.75 -10.73 -4.43
N ILE A 107 -3.86 -10.82 -5.76
CA ILE A 107 -3.31 -9.84 -6.70
C ILE A 107 -4.47 -9.01 -7.27
N PRO A 108 -4.46 -7.67 -7.13
CA PRO A 108 -5.46 -6.83 -7.75
C PRO A 108 -5.15 -6.60 -9.24
N ALA A 109 -6.21 -6.47 -10.02
CA ALA A 109 -6.22 -5.99 -11.39
C ALA A 109 -7.28 -4.89 -11.52
N TYR A 110 -6.86 -3.70 -11.92
CA TYR A 110 -7.74 -2.54 -12.08
C TYR A 110 -8.38 -2.56 -13.47
N VAL A 111 -9.68 -2.79 -13.54
CA VAL A 111 -10.46 -2.89 -14.78
C VAL A 111 -11.46 -1.74 -14.83
N GLY A 112 -11.03 -0.63 -15.44
CA GLY A 112 -11.78 0.62 -15.36
C GLY A 112 -11.88 1.09 -13.90
N PRO A 113 -13.07 1.46 -13.40
CA PRO A 113 -13.26 1.86 -12.00
C PRO A 113 -13.48 0.69 -11.02
N ALA A 114 -13.32 -0.57 -11.46
CA ALA A 114 -13.52 -1.77 -10.66
C ALA A 114 -12.20 -2.52 -10.40
N VAL A 115 -12.15 -3.33 -9.33
CA VAL A 115 -10.98 -4.13 -8.95
C VAL A 115 -11.31 -5.62 -9.00
N GLN A 116 -10.56 -6.38 -9.78
CA GLN A 116 -10.63 -7.85 -9.81
C GLN A 116 -9.45 -8.43 -9.04
N TRP A 117 -9.72 -9.35 -8.12
CA TRP A 117 -8.70 -9.99 -7.31
C TRP A 117 -8.50 -11.43 -7.75
N SER A 118 -7.26 -11.80 -8.03
CA SER A 118 -6.88 -13.18 -8.33
C SER A 118 -6.24 -13.83 -7.11
N VAL A 119 -6.77 -14.98 -6.70
CA VAL A 119 -6.20 -15.81 -5.64
C VAL A 119 -5.07 -16.67 -6.22
N LEU A 120 -3.90 -16.62 -5.60
CA LEU A 120 -2.73 -17.44 -5.93
C LEU A 120 -2.15 -18.07 -4.64
N PRO A 121 -1.46 -19.21 -4.71
CA PRO A 121 -0.68 -19.71 -3.59
C PRO A 121 0.39 -18.68 -3.17
N ALA A 122 0.53 -18.42 -1.87
CA ALA A 122 1.50 -17.47 -1.32
C ALA A 122 1.99 -17.92 0.06
N ALA A 123 3.25 -17.64 0.37
CA ALA A 123 3.81 -17.87 1.70
C ALA A 123 3.64 -16.60 2.56
N SER A 124 3.21 -16.78 3.81
CA SER A 124 3.13 -15.65 4.75
C SER A 124 4.50 -15.00 4.98
N PRO A 125 4.63 -13.66 4.86
CA PRO A 125 5.89 -12.98 5.09
C PRO A 125 6.22 -12.89 6.59
N LEU A 126 7.49 -12.62 6.90
CA LEU A 126 7.89 -12.16 8.23
C LEU A 126 7.42 -10.71 8.41
N PRO A 127 6.77 -10.37 9.55
CA PRO A 127 6.38 -8.99 9.82
C PRO A 127 7.58 -8.04 9.82
N ALA A 128 7.45 -6.90 9.17
CA ALA A 128 8.46 -5.85 9.18
C ALA A 128 8.53 -5.16 10.56
N ASP A 129 9.73 -4.78 11.01
CA ASP A 129 9.90 -3.97 12.22
C ASP A 129 9.36 -2.56 11.98
N PHE A 130 8.20 -2.26 12.58
CA PHE A 130 7.57 -0.96 12.46
C PHE A 130 8.44 0.18 12.97
N GLY A 131 9.17 -0.02 14.07
CA GLY A 131 10.01 1.01 14.66
C GLY A 131 11.20 1.36 13.76
N GLU A 132 11.80 0.37 13.12
CA GLU A 132 12.84 0.55 12.11
C GLU A 132 12.31 1.26 10.87
N ALA A 133 11.21 0.77 10.29
CA ALA A 133 10.65 1.32 9.06
C ALA A 133 10.17 2.78 9.24
N ASP A 134 9.56 3.11 10.37
CA ASP A 134 9.12 4.46 10.71
C ASP A 134 10.31 5.42 10.95
N ARG A 135 11.43 4.94 11.52
CA ARG A 135 12.67 5.73 11.60
C ARG A 135 13.30 5.95 10.22
N ALA A 136 13.37 4.91 9.40
CA ALA A 136 13.92 4.98 8.05
C ALA A 136 13.14 5.96 7.17
N LEU A 137 11.80 5.96 7.25
CA LEU A 137 10.97 6.93 6.54
C LEU A 137 11.27 8.38 6.95
N ARG A 138 11.45 8.66 8.24
CA ARG A 138 11.76 10.02 8.70
C ARG A 138 13.11 10.49 8.20
N LEU A 139 14.13 9.62 8.23
CA LEU A 139 15.46 9.93 7.72
C LEU A 139 15.41 10.19 6.22
N ALA A 140 14.79 9.30 5.44
CA ALA A 140 14.64 9.47 3.99
C ALA A 140 13.89 10.75 3.61
N LEU A 141 12.89 11.17 4.41
CA LEU A 141 12.20 12.44 4.21
C LEU A 141 13.13 13.65 4.38
N ILE A 142 13.98 13.63 5.42
CA ILE A 142 14.96 14.70 5.68
C ILE A 142 16.00 14.72 4.56
N ASP A 143 16.59 13.57 4.24
CA ASP A 143 17.63 13.44 3.21
C ASP A 143 17.12 13.87 1.82
N ALA A 144 15.88 13.50 1.48
CA ALA A 144 15.25 13.94 0.24
C ALA A 144 14.98 15.45 0.23
N ALA A 145 14.49 16.02 1.33
CA ALA A 145 14.26 17.46 1.44
C ALA A 145 15.56 18.27 1.30
N GLU A 146 16.63 17.83 1.99
CA GLU A 146 17.96 18.46 1.90
C GLU A 146 18.55 18.35 0.50
N SER A 147 18.49 17.15 -0.10
CA SER A 147 18.98 16.92 -1.46
C SER A 147 18.24 17.77 -2.49
N LEU A 148 16.91 17.82 -2.42
CA LEU A 148 16.09 18.61 -3.35
C LEU A 148 16.27 20.12 -3.16
N ALA A 149 16.51 20.58 -1.93
CA ALA A 149 16.83 21.99 -1.66
C ALA A 149 18.23 22.38 -2.18
N ALA A 150 19.23 21.51 -2.02
CA ALA A 150 20.59 21.74 -2.50
C ALA A 150 20.69 21.79 -4.04
N LEU A 151 19.81 21.10 -4.74
CA LEU A 151 19.69 21.12 -6.21
C LEU A 151 19.02 22.40 -6.75
N ASP A 152 18.76 23.40 -5.88
CA ASP A 152 18.15 24.70 -6.19
C ASP A 152 17.00 24.62 -7.20
N VAL A 153 16.05 23.71 -6.95
CA VAL A 153 14.86 23.52 -7.80
C VAL A 153 13.86 24.67 -7.57
N ALA A 154 14.31 25.89 -7.83
CA ALA A 154 13.54 27.12 -7.78
C ALA A 154 12.76 27.31 -9.09
N ARG A 155 11.82 26.41 -9.34
CA ARG A 155 10.60 26.59 -10.14
C ARG A 155 9.79 25.30 -10.10
N TRP A 156 9.08 25.09 -8.99
CA TRP A 156 8.00 24.12 -8.98
C TRP A 156 6.94 24.62 -9.97
N LYS A 157 6.60 23.78 -10.95
CA LYS A 157 5.54 24.12 -11.90
C LYS A 157 4.19 24.19 -11.15
N PRO A 158 3.26 25.08 -11.53
CA PRO A 158 1.97 25.24 -10.86
C PRO A 158 1.19 23.93 -10.68
N GLU A 159 1.30 23.01 -11.64
CA GLU A 159 0.62 21.72 -11.63
C GLU A 159 1.06 20.83 -10.46
N VAL A 160 2.34 20.92 -10.05
CA VAL A 160 2.86 20.22 -8.87
C VAL A 160 2.34 20.86 -7.58
N ALA A 161 2.12 22.18 -7.57
CA ALA A 161 1.58 22.89 -6.41
C ALA A 161 0.11 22.50 -6.13
N ASP A 162 -0.69 22.31 -7.18
CA ASP A 162 -2.07 21.82 -7.04
C ASP A 162 -2.10 20.37 -6.55
N ALA A 163 -1.26 19.50 -7.12
CA ALA A 163 -1.10 18.12 -6.62
C ALA A 163 -0.71 18.09 -5.13
N LEU A 164 0.18 18.99 -4.69
CA LEU A 164 0.57 19.09 -3.28
C LEU A 164 -0.60 19.46 -2.34
N ILE A 165 -1.57 20.25 -2.80
CA ILE A 165 -2.75 20.59 -1.98
C ILE A 165 -3.57 19.34 -1.71
N ASP A 166 -3.82 18.51 -2.73
CA ASP A 166 -4.56 17.26 -2.59
C ASP A 166 -3.78 16.22 -1.77
N ILE A 167 -2.47 16.13 -1.97
CA ILE A 167 -1.59 15.26 -1.17
C ILE A 167 -1.65 15.63 0.32
N ARG A 168 -1.72 16.91 0.67
CA ARG A 168 -1.81 17.34 2.09
C ARG A 168 -3.09 16.88 2.79
N LYS A 169 -4.15 16.56 2.02
CA LYS A 169 -5.42 16.02 2.55
C LYS A 169 -5.31 14.53 2.92
N ILE A 170 -4.32 13.81 2.40
CA ILE A 170 -4.09 12.39 2.71
C ILE A 170 -3.93 12.23 4.22
N GLY A 171 -4.74 11.36 4.83
CA GLY A 171 -4.76 11.12 6.28
C GLY A 171 -5.39 12.23 7.13
N ARG A 172 -6.17 13.15 6.52
CA ARG A 172 -6.95 14.18 7.23
C ARG A 172 -8.47 14.03 7.04
N GLY A 173 -8.92 13.10 6.19
CA GLY A 173 -10.34 12.85 5.88
C GLY A 173 -10.82 11.46 6.29
N SER A 174 -12.14 11.27 6.33
CA SER A 174 -12.84 10.07 6.84
C SER A 174 -12.70 8.78 6.01
N GLY A 175 -11.94 8.80 4.91
CA GLY A 175 -11.71 7.66 4.01
C GLY A 175 -10.28 7.08 4.04
N ASP A 176 -9.40 7.70 4.83
CA ASP A 176 -7.95 7.54 4.71
C ASP A 176 -7.27 6.99 5.96
N GLU A 177 -8.07 6.67 6.96
CA GLU A 177 -7.66 6.11 8.24
C GLU A 177 -7.46 4.61 8.11
N LEU A 178 -6.50 4.07 8.87
CA LEU A 178 -6.43 2.62 9.05
C LEU A 178 -7.70 2.16 9.79
N ALA A 179 -8.06 0.89 9.61
CA ALA A 179 -9.20 0.31 10.29
C ALA A 179 -9.03 0.38 11.83
N PRO A 180 -10.11 0.21 12.62
CA PRO A 180 -10.00 0.13 14.07
C PRO A 180 -9.01 -0.96 14.53
N GLY A 181 -8.27 -0.69 15.60
CA GLY A 181 -7.29 -1.62 16.19
C GLY A 181 -5.81 -1.28 15.91
N TYR A 182 -5.53 -0.34 14.99
CA TYR A 182 -4.18 0.13 14.74
C TYR A 182 -3.80 1.27 15.70
N GLU A 183 -2.55 1.25 16.19
CA GLU A 183 -2.07 2.30 17.09
C GLU A 183 -1.98 3.68 16.39
N PRO A 184 -2.20 4.79 17.10
CA PRO A 184 -2.14 6.14 16.52
C PRO A 184 -0.81 6.45 15.79
N ARG A 185 0.30 5.86 16.26
CA ARG A 185 1.60 6.00 15.62
C ARG A 185 1.65 5.32 14.25
N ALA A 186 1.07 4.13 14.11
CA ALA A 186 0.96 3.42 12.84
C ALA A 186 0.06 4.18 11.86
N VAL A 187 -1.08 4.70 12.31
CA VAL A 187 -1.97 5.53 11.49
C VAL A 187 -1.24 6.75 10.93
N LYS A 188 -0.50 7.48 11.78
CA LYS A 188 0.29 8.64 11.36
C LYS A 188 1.42 8.28 10.39
N ALA A 189 2.10 7.16 10.62
CA ALA A 189 3.15 6.65 9.76
C ALA A 189 2.61 6.27 8.38
N ALA A 190 1.51 5.51 8.32
CA ALA A 190 0.84 5.13 7.07
C ALA A 190 0.40 6.36 6.26
N ALA A 191 -0.23 7.35 6.91
CA ALA A 191 -0.60 8.61 6.25
C ALA A 191 0.62 9.37 5.71
N THR A 192 1.73 9.38 6.45
CA THR A 192 2.98 10.03 6.00
C THR A 192 3.61 9.28 4.85
N ALA A 193 3.68 7.95 4.91
CA ALA A 193 4.17 7.11 3.84
C ALA A 193 3.36 7.30 2.54
N ARG A 194 2.03 7.27 2.62
CA ARG A 194 1.14 7.53 1.47
C ARG A 194 1.37 8.90 0.86
N ARG A 195 1.55 9.95 1.68
CA ARG A 195 1.94 11.29 1.18
C ARG A 195 3.27 11.28 0.46
N CYS A 196 4.29 10.61 1.01
CA CYS A 196 5.61 10.54 0.39
C CYS A 196 5.56 9.79 -0.94
N LEU A 197 4.79 8.69 -1.03
CA LEU A 197 4.56 7.98 -2.28
C LEU A 197 3.87 8.87 -3.32
N ALA A 198 2.84 9.61 -2.91
CA ALA A 198 2.15 10.55 -3.79
C ALA A 198 3.09 11.63 -4.35
N ILE A 199 3.95 12.19 -3.48
CA ILE A 199 4.93 13.19 -3.86
C ILE A 199 5.96 12.60 -4.81
N ALA A 200 6.49 11.42 -4.51
CA ALA A 200 7.47 10.75 -5.34
C ALA A 200 6.89 10.40 -6.72
N ASP A 201 5.69 9.83 -6.79
CA ASP A 201 4.98 9.52 -8.03
C ASP A 201 4.83 10.80 -8.88
N ALA A 202 4.25 11.86 -8.31
CA ALA A 202 4.05 13.13 -9.02
C ALA A 202 5.36 13.82 -9.44
N ALA A 203 6.42 13.68 -8.63
CA ALA A 203 7.71 14.32 -8.88
C ALA A 203 8.61 13.54 -9.85
N LEU A 204 8.34 12.25 -10.07
CA LEU A 204 9.06 11.37 -11.01
C LEU A 204 8.44 11.37 -12.42
N GLU A 205 7.19 11.81 -12.56
CA GLU A 205 6.55 12.04 -13.87
C GLU A 205 7.16 13.23 -14.64
N ASP A 206 7.90 14.11 -13.97
CA ASP A 206 8.57 15.28 -14.55
C ASP A 206 10.06 15.29 -14.17
N ASP A 207 10.95 15.47 -15.15
CA ASP A 207 12.39 15.66 -14.92
C ASP A 207 12.68 16.97 -14.14
N GLY A 208 11.67 17.83 -13.99
CA GLY A 208 11.75 19.09 -13.27
C GLY A 208 12.50 20.15 -14.07
N ALA A 209 13.03 21.16 -13.38
CA ALA A 209 13.83 22.24 -13.99
C ALA A 209 15.34 21.92 -13.99
N ALA A 210 15.73 20.64 -13.88
CA ALA A 210 17.13 20.24 -13.81
C ALA A 210 17.93 20.82 -14.98
N VAL A 211 19.06 21.46 -14.68
CA VAL A 211 19.87 22.19 -15.67
C VAL A 211 20.86 21.22 -16.33
N THR A 212 21.24 20.14 -15.63
CA THR A 212 22.14 19.09 -16.10
C THR A 212 21.57 17.69 -15.88
N GLY A 213 22.06 16.70 -16.65
CA GLY A 213 21.69 15.30 -16.47
C GLY A 213 22.10 14.73 -15.09
N ALA A 214 23.23 15.19 -14.53
CA ALA A 214 23.67 14.77 -13.20
C ALA A 214 22.73 15.24 -12.08
N GLU A 215 22.16 16.44 -12.20
CA GLU A 215 21.14 16.96 -11.28
C GLU A 215 19.83 16.20 -11.41
N ALA A 216 19.41 15.88 -12.64
CA ALA A 216 18.23 15.05 -12.90
C ALA A 216 18.38 13.64 -12.26
N ASP A 217 19.55 13.01 -12.42
CA ASP A 217 19.84 11.71 -11.82
C ASP A 217 19.92 11.77 -10.28
N ALA A 218 20.47 12.85 -9.71
CA ALA A 218 20.49 13.05 -8.27
C ALA A 218 19.09 13.23 -7.69
N ARG A 219 18.25 14.07 -8.33
CA ARG A 219 16.84 14.26 -7.99
C ARG A 219 16.08 12.93 -8.05
N ARG A 220 16.23 12.19 -9.15
CA ARG A 220 15.55 10.91 -9.36
C ARG A 220 15.91 9.91 -8.25
N ARG A 221 17.19 9.80 -7.90
CA ARG A 221 17.64 8.93 -6.80
C ARG A 221 17.01 9.30 -5.46
N ALA A 222 17.05 10.58 -5.08
CA ALA A 222 16.45 11.04 -3.83
C ALA A 222 14.94 10.71 -3.73
N LEU A 223 14.21 10.85 -4.83
CA LEU A 223 12.79 10.50 -4.90
C LEU A 223 12.54 8.99 -4.83
N LEU A 224 13.38 8.19 -5.49
CA LEU A 224 13.29 6.73 -5.45
C LEU A 224 13.61 6.18 -4.05
N ASP A 225 14.61 6.73 -3.37
CA ASP A 225 14.98 6.35 -2.00
C ASP A 225 13.85 6.70 -1.01
N LEU A 226 13.24 7.88 -1.15
CA LEU A 226 12.05 8.27 -0.38
C LEU A 226 10.89 7.31 -0.64
N ALA A 227 10.62 6.95 -1.90
CA ALA A 227 9.55 6.04 -2.27
C ALA A 227 9.77 4.63 -1.68
N ALA A 228 11.00 4.12 -1.73
CA ALA A 228 11.34 2.82 -1.14
C ALA A 228 11.13 2.82 0.38
N ALA A 229 11.63 3.84 1.09
CA ALA A 229 11.41 3.97 2.53
C ALA A 229 9.93 4.09 2.89
N ALA A 230 9.15 4.82 2.09
CA ALA A 230 7.71 4.97 2.28
C ALA A 230 6.95 3.67 2.05
N ARG A 231 7.30 2.85 1.04
CA ARG A 231 6.68 1.52 0.84
C ARG A 231 6.89 0.62 2.05
N ARG A 232 8.14 0.52 2.54
CA ARG A 232 8.47 -0.29 3.73
C ARG A 232 7.72 0.19 4.96
N ALA A 233 7.66 1.50 5.19
CA ALA A 233 6.91 2.06 6.31
C ALA A 233 5.40 1.84 6.19
N LEU A 234 4.84 1.89 4.98
CA LEU A 234 3.42 1.62 4.76
C LEU A 234 3.09 0.14 5.00
N VAL A 235 3.92 -0.78 4.49
CA VAL A 235 3.80 -2.23 4.76
C VAL A 235 3.87 -2.50 6.26
N ALA A 236 4.87 -1.94 6.96
CA ALA A 236 5.02 -2.15 8.39
C ALA A 236 3.89 -1.52 9.22
N ALA A 237 3.39 -0.34 8.83
CA ALA A 237 2.28 0.32 9.51
C ALA A 237 0.93 -0.38 9.31
N CYS A 238 0.77 -1.14 8.22
CA CYS A 238 -0.41 -1.94 7.94
C CYS A 238 -0.29 -3.41 8.41
N ALA A 239 0.78 -3.75 9.14
CA ALA A 239 0.95 -5.08 9.69
C ALA A 239 -0.20 -5.42 10.67
N PRO A 240 -0.63 -6.70 10.76
CA PRO A 240 -1.72 -7.10 11.64
C PRO A 240 -1.52 -6.58 13.07
N PRO A 241 -2.54 -5.94 13.69
CA PRO A 241 -2.45 -5.54 15.08
C PRO A 241 -2.32 -6.79 15.97
N PRO A 242 -1.65 -6.69 17.13
CA PRO A 242 -1.54 -7.80 18.05
C PRO A 242 -2.94 -8.28 18.49
N LEU A 243 -3.13 -9.60 18.55
CA LEU A 243 -4.35 -10.19 19.08
C LEU A 243 -4.45 -9.83 20.57
N THR A 244 -5.49 -9.11 20.96
CA THR A 244 -5.83 -8.80 22.36
C THR A 244 -6.39 -10.00 23.10
#